data_AF-A0A377WMC5-F1
#
_entry.id   AF-A0A377WMC5-F1
#
_cell.length_a   1.000
_cell.length_b   1.000
_cell.length_c   1.000
_cell.angle_alpha   90.00
_cell.angle_beta   90.00
_cell.angle_gamma   90.00
#
_symmetry.space_group_name_H-M   'P 1'
#
loop_
_entity.id
_entity.type
_entity.pdbx_description
1 polymer ?
#
loop_
_entity_poly.entity_id
_entity_poly.type
_entity_poly.pdbx_seq_one_letter_code
_entity_poly.pdbx_strand_id
1 'polypeptide(L)' 'MKTITPTPPAHCTFDPEDWLRLARCWHPVARACDITGAPVKATLLDEQLVIYRIKGQVVVARDVCPHRGGAADPGVS' A
#
# COMPACT_ATOMS: atom_id res chain seq x y z
N MET A 1 22.89 7.24 -7.12
CA MET A 1 21.48 7.30 -6.67
C MET A 1 20.61 6.65 -7.73
N LYS A 2 20.06 5.46 -7.46
CA LYS A 2 19.27 4.70 -8.44
C LYS A 2 17.88 5.34 -8.48
N THR A 3 17.58 6.10 -9.54
CA THR A 3 16.21 6.58 -9.78
C THR A 3 15.34 5.38 -10.14
N ILE A 4 14.62 4.88 -9.14
CA ILE A 4 13.60 3.86 -9.35
C ILE A 4 12.39 4.61 -9.90
N THR A 5 12.12 4.48 -11.20
CA THR A 5 10.85 4.93 -11.76
C THR A 5 9.75 4.03 -11.20
N PRO A 6 8.76 4.57 -10.50
CA PRO A 6 7.66 3.75 -10.00
C PRO A 6 6.85 3.22 -11.18
N THR A 7 6.51 1.93 -11.14
CA THR A 7 5.67 1.28 -12.15
C THR A 7 4.26 1.12 -11.58
N PRO A 8 3.20 1.45 -12.35
CA PRO A 8 1.83 1.24 -11.91
C PRO A 8 1.52 -0.24 -11.64
N PRO A 9 0.59 -0.55 -10.72
CA PRO A 9 0.14 -1.92 -10.47
C PRO A 9 -0.55 -2.50 -11.71
N ALA A 10 -0.52 -3.83 -11.86
CA ALA A 10 -1.04 -4.52 -13.05
C ALA A 10 -2.55 -4.31 -13.29
N HIS A 11 -3.30 -3.93 -12.27
CA HIS A 11 -4.73 -3.66 -12.31
C HIS A 11 -5.05 -2.17 -12.10
N CYS A 12 -4.10 -1.29 -12.40
CA CYS A 12 -4.30 0.15 -12.27
C CYS A 12 -5.39 0.65 -13.23
N THR A 13 -6.35 1.39 -12.69
CA THR A 13 -7.46 2.01 -13.39
C THR A 13 -7.17 3.44 -13.84
N PHE A 14 -6.06 4.02 -13.38
CA PHE A 14 -5.60 5.35 -13.76
C PHE A 14 -4.87 5.34 -15.10
N ASP A 15 -4.89 6.46 -15.82
CA ASP A 15 -3.98 6.65 -16.96
C ASP A 15 -2.51 6.58 -16.47
N PRO A 16 -1.60 5.90 -17.19
CA PRO A 16 -0.22 5.72 -16.74
C PRO A 16 0.53 7.03 -16.45
N GLU A 17 0.27 8.08 -17.23
CA GLU A 17 0.93 9.38 -17.07
C GLU A 17 0.39 10.10 -15.81
N ASP A 18 -0.92 10.07 -15.60
CA ASP A 18 -1.54 10.64 -14.40
C ASP A 18 -1.15 9.87 -13.14
N TRP A 19 -1.08 8.53 -13.22
CA TRP A 19 -0.60 7.70 -12.12
C TRP A 19 0.84 8.05 -11.74
N LEU A 20 1.74 8.22 -12.72
CA LEU A 20 3.13 8.59 -12.48
C LEU A 20 3.27 9.96 -11.82
N ARG A 21 2.38 10.91 -12.12
CA ARG A 21 2.34 12.22 -11.46
C ARG A 21 1.89 12.08 -10.02
N LEU A 22 0.81 11.34 -9.78
CA LEU A 22 0.27 11.10 -8.43
C LEU A 22 1.24 10.30 -7.55
N ALA A 23 1.94 9.31 -8.11
CA ALA A 23 2.89 8.45 -7.40
C ALA A 23 4.12 9.20 -6.86
N ARG A 24 4.37 10.44 -7.35
CA ARG A 24 5.45 11.31 -6.87
C ARG A 24 5.02 12.21 -5.70
N CYS A 25 3.74 12.18 -5.32
CA CYS A 25 3.18 12.97 -4.24
C CYS A 25 2.98 12.12 -2.97
N TRP A 26 3.01 12.79 -1.81
CA TRP A 26 2.66 12.16 -0.53
C TRP A 26 1.15 12.13 -0.35
N HIS A 27 0.61 10.94 -0.09
CA HIS A 27 -0.83 10.73 0.14
C HIS A 27 -1.06 10.15 1.53
N PRO A 28 -1.94 10.74 2.35
CA PRO A 28 -2.34 10.14 3.61
C PRO A 28 -3.20 8.89 3.35
N VAL A 29 -2.80 7.74 3.89
CA VAL A 29 -3.52 6.47 3.72
C VAL A 29 -4.20 5.98 4.99
N ALA A 30 -3.75 6.43 6.17
CA ALA A 30 -4.36 6.10 7.45
C ALA A 30 -3.92 7.10 8.54
N ARG A 31 -4.68 7.18 9.63
CA ARG A 31 -4.29 7.92 10.83
C ARG A 31 -3.44 7.01 11.73
N ALA A 32 -2.37 7.54 12.30
CA ALA A 32 -1.48 6.77 13.16
C ALA A 32 -2.16 6.20 14.42
N CYS A 33 -3.24 6.84 14.90
CA CYS A 33 -4.05 6.39 16.03
C CYS A 33 -4.89 5.14 15.72
N ASP A 34 -5.21 4.90 14.45
CA ASP A 34 -5.98 3.73 14.03
C ASP A 34 -5.08 2.49 13.87
N ILE A 35 -3.76 2.70 13.69
CA ILE A 35 -2.75 1.64 13.56
C ILE A 35 -2.32 1.16 14.95
N THR A 36 -3.10 0.23 15.49
CA THR A 36 -2.93 -0.32 16.84
C THR A 36 -2.46 -1.78 16.80
N GLY A 37 -3.20 -2.72 17.40
CA GLY A 37 -2.81 -4.12 17.58
C GLY A 37 -3.00 -5.00 16.35
N ALA A 38 -3.83 -4.58 15.39
CA ALA A 38 -4.08 -5.32 14.15
C ALA A 38 -3.54 -4.55 12.94
N PRO A 39 -3.03 -5.25 11.90
CA PRO A 39 -2.74 -4.66 10.61
C PRO A 39 -4.01 -4.05 9.98
N VAL A 40 -3.85 -2.89 9.36
CA VAL A 40 -4.91 -2.17 8.65
C VAL A 40 -4.64 -2.24 7.15
N LYS A 41 -5.66 -2.60 6.38
CA LYS A 41 -5.58 -2.56 4.92
C LYS A 41 -5.88 -1.15 4.42
N ALA A 42 -5.15 -0.73 3.39
CA ALA A 42 -5.39 0.51 2.67
C ALA A 42 -5.14 0.32 1.19
N THR A 43 -5.71 1.19 0.36
CA THR A 43 -5.45 1.22 -1.08
C THR A 43 -4.94 2.60 -1.47
N LEU A 44 -3.85 2.66 -2.21
CA LEU A 44 -3.29 3.91 -2.72
C LEU A 44 -2.98 3.76 -4.21
N LEU A 45 -3.65 4.54 -5.06
CA LEU A 45 -3.47 4.50 -6.52
C LEU A 45 -3.57 3.08 -7.10
N ASP A 46 -4.60 2.34 -6.67
CA ASP A 46 -4.85 0.92 -6.95
C ASP A 46 -3.77 -0.05 -6.47
N GLU A 47 -2.83 0.39 -5.64
CA GLU A 47 -1.92 -0.51 -4.93
C GLU A 47 -2.53 -0.91 -3.59
N GLN A 48 -2.66 -2.21 -3.34
CA GLN A 48 -3.09 -2.74 -2.04
C GLN A 48 -1.93 -2.70 -1.05
N LEU A 49 -2.18 -2.09 0.11
CA LEU A 49 -1.20 -1.86 1.16
C LEU A 49 -1.70 -2.46 2.47
N VAL A 50 -0.74 -2.92 3.28
CA VAL A 50 -0.94 -3.30 4.68
C VAL A 50 -0.10 -2.39 5.57
N ILE A 51 -0.73 -1.80 6.57
CA ILE A 51 -0.14 -0.87 7.51
C ILE A 51 -0.19 -1.52 8.90
N TYR A 52 0.95 -1.66 9.56
CA TYR A 52 1.01 -2.28 10.88
C TYR A 52 2.03 -1.58 11.77
N ARG A 53 1.89 -1.78 13.08
CA ARG A 53 2.81 -1.23 14.08
C ARG A 53 3.70 -2.33 14.63
N ILE A 54 5.01 -2.14 14.57
CA ILE A 54 5.99 -3.05 15.16
C ILE A 54 6.98 -2.25 16.02
N LYS A 55 7.14 -2.64 17.29
CA LYS A 55 8.03 -1.95 18.24
C LYS A 55 7.79 -0.42 18.29
N GLY A 56 6.53 0.00 18.20
CA GLY A 56 6.13 1.41 18.23
C GLY A 56 6.23 2.15 16.88
N GLN A 57 6.87 1.57 15.86
CA GLN A 57 7.02 2.18 14.54
C GLN A 57 5.89 1.74 13.60
N VAL A 58 5.38 2.68 12.81
CA VAL A 58 4.40 2.39 11.75
C VAL A 58 5.15 1.98 10.50
N VAL A 59 4.80 0.82 9.96
CA VAL A 59 5.38 0.27 8.73
C VAL A 59 4.25 0.09 7.73
N VAL A 60 4.52 0.45 6.48
CA VAL A 60 3.64 0.23 5.33
C VAL A 60 4.34 -0.75 4.40
N ALA A 61 3.64 -1.81 4.01
CA ALA A 61 4.11 -2.79 3.03
C ALA A 61 3.03 -3.01 1.97
N ARG A 62 3.42 -3.51 0.80
CA ARG A 62 2.46 -4.01 -0.19
C ARG A 62 1.77 -5.25 0.37
N ASP A 63 0.46 -5.36 0.18
CA ASP A 63 -0.34 -6.53 0.58
C ASP A 63 -0.15 -7.70 -0.40
N VAL A 64 1.11 -8.08 -0.61
CA VAL A 64 1.51 -9.21 -1.46
C VAL A 64 2.31 -10.15 -0.58
N CYS A 65 1.74 -11.32 -0.27
CA CYS A 65 2.48 -12.35 0.43
C CYS A 65 3.60 -12.87 -0.50
N PRO A 66 4.89 -12.75 -0.14
CA PRO A 66 5.98 -13.18 -1.01
C PRO A 66 6.02 -14.70 -1.25
N HIS A 67 5.31 -15.51 -0.45
CA HIS A 67 5.28 -16.98 -0.60
C HIS A 67 4.08 -17.50 -1.40
N ARG A 68 3.04 -16.70 -1.58
CA ARG A 68 1.77 -17.12 -2.18
C ARG A 68 1.17 -15.83 -2.71
N GLY A 69 1.13 -15.63 -4.02
CA GLY A 69 0.68 -14.39 -4.66
C GLY A 69 -0.81 -14.04 -4.47
N GLY A 70 -1.37 -14.25 -3.27
CA GLY A 70 -2.68 -13.82 -2.85
C GLY A 70 -2.55 -12.78 -1.74
N ALA A 71 -3.35 -11.72 -1.84
CA ALA A 71 -3.55 -10.71 -0.81
C ALA A 71 -3.87 -11.37 0.54
N ALA A 72 -3.36 -10.84 1.64
CA ALA A 72 -3.72 -11.31 2.97
C ALA A 72 -5.12 -10.78 3.31
N ASP A 73 -6.15 -11.48 2.82
CA ASP A 73 -7.53 -11.21 3.19
C ASP A 73 -8.01 -12.08 4.35
N PRO A 74 -8.27 -11.49 5.55
CA PRO A 74 -9.13 -12.10 6.54
C PRO A 74 -10.51 -11.44 6.53
N GLY A 75 -11.41 -11.97 5.69
CA GLY A 75 -12.84 -11.99 6.00
C GLY A 75 -13.65 -10.74 5.65
N VAL A 76 -14.43 -10.87 4.57
CA VAL A 76 -15.73 -10.21 4.43
C VAL A 76 -16.76 -10.95 5.31
N SER A 77 -17.48 -10.22 6.16
CA SER A 77 -18.83 -10.59 6.61
C SER A 77 -19.83 -9.77 5.81
#